data_AF-A0A139MNE8-F1
#
_entry.id   AF-A0A139MNE8-F1
#
_cell.length_a   1.000
_cell.length_b   1.000
_cell.length_c   1.000
_cell.angle_alpha   90.00
_cell.angle_beta   90.00
_cell.angle_gamma   90.00
#
_symmetry.space_group_name_H-M   'P 1'
#
loop_
_entity.id
_entity.type
_entity.pdbx_description
1 polymer ?
#
loop_
_entity_poly.entity_id
_entity_poly.type
_entity_poly.pdbx_seq_one_letter_code
_entity_poly.pdbx_strand_id
1 'polypeptide(L)'
;MSTIAVHVDEKLKEEATKLYRELGLDMTTAIKMFLTQSVLTRSIPFDIKLDSDFSLELNSGDYIRTRDIIEYNQETQEAYQDYMKKYQEKGIDPSSESVEEFFSRMVDEHADV
;
A
#
# COMPACT_ATOMS: atom_id res chain seq x y z
N MET A 1 -24.64 8.99 -28.28
CA MET A 1 -23.48 9.58 -27.58
C MET A 1 -23.86 9.79 -26.13
N SER A 2 -22.96 9.48 -25.20
CA SER A 2 -23.15 9.77 -23.77
C SER A 2 -22.28 10.95 -23.37
N THR A 3 -22.76 11.79 -22.46
CA THR A 3 -22.07 13.00 -22.01
C THR A 3 -21.65 12.85 -20.56
N ILE A 4 -20.40 13.19 -20.25
CA ILE A 4 -19.86 13.24 -18.89
C ILE A 4 -19.49 14.68 -18.58
N ALA A 5 -20.00 15.21 -17.47
CA ALA A 5 -19.64 16.52 -16.94
C ALA A 5 -18.78 16.35 -15.71
N VAL A 6 -17.59 16.96 -15.68
CA VAL A 6 -16.64 16.90 -14.58
C VAL A 6 -16.34 18.32 -14.12
N HIS A 7 -16.51 18.59 -12.83
CA HIS A 7 -16.14 19.85 -12.21
C HIS A 7 -14.72 19.73 -11.67
N VAL A 8 -13.87 20.69 -12.02
CA VAL A 8 -12.46 20.75 -11.60
C VAL A 8 -12.09 22.21 -11.32
N ASP A 9 -11.13 22.42 -10.44
CA ASP A 9 -10.55 23.74 -10.20
C ASP A 9 -9.88 24.28 -11.47
N GLU A 10 -9.95 25.60 -11.65
CA GLU A 10 -9.43 26.28 -12.83
C GLU A 10 -7.93 26.06 -13.01
N LYS A 11 -7.16 26.13 -11.92
CA LYS A 11 -5.71 25.86 -11.93
C LYS A 11 -5.38 24.45 -12.41
N LEU A 12 -6.07 23.44 -11.87
CA LEU A 12 -5.85 22.05 -12.24
C LEU A 12 -6.18 21.81 -13.73
N LYS A 13 -7.25 22.43 -14.23
CA LYS A 13 -7.63 22.35 -15.64
C LYS A 13 -6.56 22.95 -16.54
N GLU A 14 -6.02 24.11 -16.21
CA GLU A 14 -4.96 24.77 -16.98
C GLU A 14 -3.68 23.93 -17.01
N GLU A 15 -3.23 23.45 -15.84
CA GLU A 15 -2.03 22.61 -15.72
C GLU A 15 -2.18 21.31 -16.52
N ALA A 16 -3.29 20.59 -16.35
CA ALA A 16 -3.54 19.36 -17.08
C ALA A 16 -3.66 19.62 -18.59
N THR A 17 -4.28 20.73 -19.02
CA THR A 17 -4.40 21.06 -20.45
C THR A 17 -3.04 21.34 -21.07
N LYS A 18 -2.17 22.05 -20.37
CA LYS A 18 -0.80 22.32 -20.83
C LYS A 18 -0.01 21.02 -20.94
N LEU A 19 -0.05 20.19 -19.89
CA LEU A 19 0.63 18.88 -19.85
C LEU A 19 0.21 18.00 -21.03
N TYR A 20 -1.09 17.79 -21.24
CA TYR A 20 -1.55 16.92 -22.32
C TYR A 20 -1.21 17.48 -23.71
N ARG A 21 -1.23 18.80 -23.90
CA ARG A 21 -0.78 19.43 -25.16
C ARG A 21 0.69 19.19 -25.43
N GLU A 22 1.55 19.28 -24.41
CA GLU A 22 2.97 18.95 -24.54
C GLU A 22 3.19 17.49 -24.93
N LEU A 23 2.28 16.60 -24.51
CA LEU A 23 2.24 15.19 -24.93
C LEU A 23 1.55 14.95 -26.27
N GLY A 24 1.07 15.99 -26.96
CA GLY A 24 0.36 15.88 -28.24
C GLY A 24 -1.08 15.35 -28.14
N LEU A 25 -1.70 15.48 -26.96
CA LEU A 25 -3.04 14.99 -26.65
C LEU A 25 -4.00 16.15 -26.33
N ASP A 26 -5.27 15.99 -26.69
CA ASP A 26 -6.33 16.84 -26.16
C ASP A 26 -6.88 16.25 -24.85
N MET A 27 -7.53 17.09 -24.05
CA MET A 27 -8.07 16.69 -22.75
C MET A 27 -9.13 15.60 -22.87
N THR A 28 -9.94 15.63 -23.94
CA THR A 28 -10.97 14.63 -24.19
C THR A 28 -10.37 13.25 -24.47
N THR A 29 -9.26 13.18 -25.21
CA THR A 29 -8.53 11.96 -25.51
C THR A 29 -7.89 11.41 -24.26
N ALA A 30 -7.28 12.27 -23.42
CA ALA A 30 -6.74 11.85 -22.13
C ALA A 30 -7.82 11.22 -21.21
N ILE A 31 -9.00 11.84 -21.09
CA ILE A 31 -10.11 11.28 -20.31
C ILE A 31 -10.62 9.97 -20.92
N LYS A 32 -10.70 9.85 -22.25
CA LYS A 32 -11.08 8.59 -22.90
C LYS A 32 -10.07 7.49 -22.64
N MET A 33 -8.77 7.80 -22.70
CA MET A 33 -7.70 6.86 -22.39
C MET A 33 -7.79 6.37 -20.96
N PHE A 34 -8.00 7.29 -20.00
CA PHE A 34 -8.22 6.96 -18.60
C PHE A 34 -9.36 5.95 -18.44
N LEU A 35 -10.56 6.26 -18.96
CA LEU A 35 -11.72 5.37 -18.85
C LEU A 35 -11.50 4.02 -19.54
N THR A 36 -10.86 4.03 -20.71
CA THR A 36 -10.57 2.80 -21.46
C THR A 36 -9.62 1.90 -20.66
N GLN A 37 -8.56 2.47 -20.11
CA GLN A 37 -7.60 1.74 -19.30
C GLN A 37 -8.27 1.19 -18.04
N SER A 38 -9.10 1.98 -17.35
CA SER A 38 -9.82 1.52 -16.16
C SER A 38 -10.71 0.31 -16.44
N VAL A 39 -11.40 0.30 -17.58
CA VAL A 39 -12.26 -0.82 -17.98
C VAL A 39 -11.43 -2.05 -18.36
N LEU A 40 -10.32 -1.84 -19.08
CA LEU A 40 -9.44 -2.92 -19.53
C LEU A 40 -8.79 -3.65 -18.36
N THR A 41 -8.28 -2.92 -17.37
CA THR A 41 -7.58 -3.50 -16.20
C THR A 41 -8.51 -3.81 -15.04
N ARG A 42 -9.77 -3.35 -15.09
CA ARG A 42 -10.72 -3.41 -13.97
C ARG A 42 -10.15 -2.78 -12.69
N SER A 43 -9.38 -1.70 -12.85
CA SER A 43 -8.72 -0.99 -11.76
C SER A 43 -8.69 0.52 -12.05
N ILE A 44 -8.24 1.32 -11.09
CA ILE A 44 -7.85 2.71 -11.39
C ILE A 44 -6.47 2.66 -12.06
N PRO A 45 -6.25 3.37 -13.19
CA PRO A 45 -5.06 3.26 -14.03
C PRO A 45 -3.89 4.13 -13.53
N PHE A 46 -3.75 4.20 -12.22
CA PHE A 46 -2.61 4.76 -11.50
C PHE A 46 -2.67 4.23 -10.06
N ASP A 47 -1.52 4.23 -9.39
CA ASP A 47 -1.44 3.81 -8.00
C ASP A 47 -2.15 4.81 -7.08
N ILE A 48 -2.97 4.30 -6.17
CA ILE A 48 -3.61 5.09 -5.13
C ILE A 48 -2.84 4.82 -3.84
N LYS A 49 -2.10 5.83 -3.38
CA LYS A 49 -1.30 5.78 -2.15
C LYS A 49 -1.68 6.97 -1.27
N LEU A 50 -1.82 6.75 0.03
CA LEU A 50 -1.78 7.84 1.01
C LEU A 50 -0.29 8.16 1.25
N ASP A 51 0.07 9.43 1.47
CA ASP A 51 1.46 9.86 1.71
C ASP A 51 2.16 9.08 2.85
N SER A 52 1.39 8.40 3.70
CA SER A 52 1.85 7.60 4.84
C SER A 52 2.16 6.12 4.54
N ASP A 53 1.86 5.62 3.35
CA ASP A 53 2.04 4.19 3.04
C ASP A 53 3.52 3.90 2.72
N PHE A 54 4.33 3.74 3.77
CA PHE A 54 5.65 3.13 3.67
C PHE A 54 5.49 1.73 3.06
N SER A 55 6.00 1.54 1.85
CA SER A 55 6.08 0.23 1.20
C SER A 55 7.49 -0.31 1.34
N LEU A 56 7.62 -1.43 2.05
CA LEU A 56 8.84 -2.26 1.99
C LEU A 56 8.68 -3.24 0.83
N GLU A 57 9.52 -3.08 -0.19
CA GLU A 57 9.64 -4.08 -1.26
C GLU A 57 10.35 -5.31 -0.72
N LEU A 58 9.70 -6.48 -0.83
CA LEU A 58 10.35 -7.76 -0.57
C LEU A 58 11.09 -8.23 -1.82
N ASN A 59 12.17 -8.99 -1.60
CA ASN A 59 12.97 -9.59 -2.68
C ASN A 59 12.18 -10.54 -3.61
N SER A 60 10.99 -11.00 -3.20
CA SER A 60 10.11 -11.85 -4.00
C SER A 60 9.20 -11.09 -4.98
N GLY A 61 9.19 -9.75 -4.95
CA GLY A 61 8.27 -8.93 -5.76
C GLY A 61 6.84 -8.83 -5.20
N ASP A 62 6.60 -9.39 -4.02
CA ASP A 62 5.37 -9.20 -3.25
C ASP A 62 5.49 -7.98 -2.33
N TYR A 63 4.36 -7.33 -2.05
CA TYR A 63 4.27 -6.22 -1.11
C TYR A 63 3.46 -6.64 0.11
N ILE A 64 4.04 -6.53 1.32
CA ILE A 64 3.25 -6.59 2.55
C ILE A 64 2.77 -5.17 2.85
N ARG A 65 1.44 -4.96 2.88
CA ARG A 65 0.90 -3.79 3.58
C ARG A 65 1.10 -4.00 5.07
N THR A 66 2.19 -3.48 5.64
CA THR A 66 2.27 -3.27 7.08
C THR A 66 1.34 -2.12 7.41
N ARG A 67 0.09 -2.42 7.78
CA ARG A 67 -0.82 -1.40 8.34
C ARG A 67 -0.11 -0.76 9.52
N ASP A 68 -0.02 0.57 9.52
CA ASP A 68 0.48 1.29 10.67
C ASP A 68 -0.44 1.00 11.87
N ILE A 69 0.10 0.91 13.09
CA ILE A 69 -0.68 0.62 14.29
C ILE A 69 -1.86 1.60 14.44
N ILE A 70 -1.69 2.84 13.98
CA ILE A 70 -2.69 3.91 14.02
C ILE A 70 -3.94 3.61 13.17
N GLU A 71 -3.86 2.68 12.22
CA GLU A 71 -5.00 2.26 11.39
C GLU A 71 -5.95 1.28 12.09
N TYR A 72 -5.51 0.67 13.19
CA TYR A 72 -6.34 -0.25 13.96
C TYR A 72 -7.25 0.48 14.95
N ASN A 73 -8.30 -0.20 15.43
CA ASN A 73 -9.12 0.34 16.52
C ASN A 73 -8.30 0.52 17.80
N GLN A 74 -8.79 1.37 18.70
CA GLN A 74 -8.09 1.69 19.96
C GLN A 74 -7.74 0.44 20.78
N GLU A 75 -8.65 -0.55 20.82
CA GLU A 75 -8.42 -1.81 21.55
C GLU A 75 -7.19 -2.57 21.04
N THR A 76 -7.01 -2.66 19.72
CA THR A 76 -5.85 -3.35 19.12
C THR A 76 -4.56 -2.58 19.36
N GLN A 77 -4.62 -1.24 19.31
CA GLN A 77 -3.46 -0.39 19.60
C GLN A 77 -2.98 -0.58 21.04
N GLU A 78 -3.90 -0.55 22.00
CA GLU A 78 -3.62 -0.74 23.42
C GLU A 78 -3.06 -2.15 23.69
N ALA A 79 -3.66 -3.18 23.09
CA ALA A 79 -3.18 -4.56 23.23
C ALA A 79 -1.74 -4.76 22.70
N TYR A 80 -1.40 -4.12 21.57
CA TYR A 80 -0.04 -4.20 21.03
C TYR A 80 0.97 -3.46 21.91
N GLN A 81 0.62 -2.28 22.43
CA GLN A 81 1.48 -1.54 23.35
C GLN A 81 1.74 -2.33 24.64
N ASP A 82 0.70 -2.94 25.21
CA ASP A 82 0.82 -3.78 26.41
C ASP A 82 1.69 -5.02 26.15
N TYR A 83 1.49 -5.67 25.01
CA TYR A 83 2.33 -6.78 24.55
C TYR A 83 3.80 -6.36 24.46
N MET A 84 4.12 -5.29 23.72
CA MET A 84 5.51 -4.81 23.56
C MET A 84 6.16 -4.43 24.90
N LYS A 85 5.42 -3.80 25.81
CA LYS A 85 5.89 -3.46 27.15
C LYS A 85 6.30 -4.70 27.95
N LYS A 86 5.54 -5.79 27.84
CA LYS A 86 5.84 -7.06 28.50
C LYS A 86 7.16 -7.70 28.02
N TYR A 87 7.53 -7.54 26.75
CA TYR A 87 8.83 -7.99 26.24
C TYR A 87 9.98 -7.18 26.83
N GLN A 88 9.82 -5.85 26.87
CA GLN A 88 10.80 -4.93 27.45
C GLN A 88 11.03 -5.20 28.94
N GLU A 89 9.96 -5.40 29.72
CA GLU A 89 10.06 -5.72 31.15
C GLU A 89 10.76 -7.07 31.41
N LYS A 90 10.63 -8.03 30.51
CA LYS A 90 11.31 -9.34 30.60
C LYS A 90 12.73 -9.33 30.05
N GLY A 91 13.19 -8.22 29.47
CA GLY A 91 14.50 -8.13 28.81
C GLY A 91 14.63 -9.07 27.60
N ILE A 92 13.50 -9.44 27.00
CA ILE A 92 13.47 -10.33 25.83
C ILE A 92 13.35 -9.42 24.60
N ASP A 93 14.36 -9.45 23.73
CA ASP A 93 14.26 -8.80 22.43
C ASP A 93 13.34 -9.65 21.53
N PRO A 94 12.29 -9.08 20.91
CA PRO A 94 11.45 -9.84 19.99
C PRO A 94 12.30 -10.45 18.87
N SER A 95 12.14 -11.76 18.65
CA SER A 95 12.84 -12.43 17.55
C SER A 95 12.43 -11.81 16.22
N SER A 96 13.42 -11.43 15.41
CA SER A 96 13.21 -10.96 14.05
C SER A 96 13.11 -12.10 13.04
N GLU A 97 13.21 -13.36 13.49
CA GLU A 97 13.12 -14.53 12.63
C GLU A 97 11.68 -14.72 12.13
N SER A 98 11.55 -15.25 10.92
CA SER A 98 10.25 -15.61 10.40
C SER A 98 9.66 -16.81 11.14
N VAL A 99 8.33 -16.93 11.13
CA VAL A 99 7.64 -18.08 11.73
C VAL A 99 8.14 -19.41 11.14
N GLU A 100 8.41 -19.43 9.84
CA GLU A 100 8.89 -20.62 9.12
C GLU A 100 10.32 -21.00 9.53
N GLU A 101 11.21 -20.02 9.71
CA GLU A 101 12.56 -20.25 10.23
C GLU A 101 12.54 -20.75 11.67
N PHE A 102 11.67 -20.18 12.52
CA PHE A 102 11.49 -20.66 13.90
C PHE A 102 11.07 -22.13 13.95
N PHE A 103 10.07 -22.52 13.15
CA PHE A 103 9.60 -23.90 13.13
C PHE A 103 10.62 -24.86 12.55
N SER A 104 11.33 -24.46 11.50
CA SER A 104 12.41 -25.28 10.90
C SER A 104 13.51 -25.53 11.92
N ARG A 105 13.96 -24.49 12.65
CA ARG A 105 14.95 -24.64 13.73
C ARG A 105 14.44 -25.56 14.85
N MET A 106 13.21 -25.38 15.31
CA MET A 106 12.65 -26.22 16.38
C MET A 106 12.53 -27.69 15.95
N VAL A 107 12.15 -27.95 14.70
CA VAL A 107 12.13 -29.31 14.15
C VAL A 107 13.54 -29.87 14.11
N ASP A 108 14.52 -29.13 13.60
CA ASP A 108 15.91 -29.58 13.52
C ASP A 108 16.55 -29.81 14.90
N GLU A 109 16.28 -28.92 15.88
CA GLU A 109 16.80 -29.01 17.25
C GLU A 109 16.15 -30.14 18.08
N HIS A 110 14.93 -30.55 17.72
CA HIS A 110 14.17 -31.59 18.42
C HIS A 110 13.96 -32.86 17.58
N ALA A 111 14.57 -32.97 16.40
CA ALA A 111 14.46 -34.13 15.50
C ALA A 111 15.25 -35.36 15.98
N ASP A 112 16.10 -35.22 17.01
CA ASP A 112 16.79 -36.34 17.66
C ASP A 112 16.17 -36.66 19.05
N VAL A 113 14.99 -37.28 19.05
CA VAL A 113 14.48 -38.19 20.12
C VAL A 113 13.75 -39.38 19.49
#